data_AF-A0A0D7PQC3-F1
#
_entry.id   AF-A0A0D7PQC3-F1
#
_cell.length_a   1.000
_cell.length_b   1.000
_cell.length_c   1.000
_cell.angle_alpha   90.00
_cell.angle_beta   90.00
_cell.angle_gamma   90.00
#
_symmetry.space_group_name_H-M   'P 1'
#
loop_
_entity.id
_entity.type
_entity.pdbx_description
1 polymer ?
#
loop_
_entity_poly.entity_id
_entity_poly.type
_entity_poly.pdbx_seq_one_letter_code
_entity_poly.pdbx_strand_id
1 'polypeptide(L)' 'MGKPDRHHYPPRGMRRADAAAYIGVGASKFDQLVADGRMPQPKRVDACVIWDRFELDAAFDDLGKPVEASSDWDAVR' A
#
# COMPACT_ATOMS: atom_id res chain seq x y z
N MET A 1 -11.90 3.17 -15.47
CA MET A 1 -10.70 3.87 -15.98
C MET A 1 -10.08 4.64 -14.82
N GLY A 2 -8.95 4.20 -14.27
CA GLY A 2 -8.24 4.97 -13.24
C GLY A 2 -7.80 6.31 -13.84
N LYS A 3 -7.86 7.41 -13.07
CA LYS A 3 -7.28 8.68 -13.52
C LYS A 3 -5.79 8.45 -13.82
N PRO A 4 -5.25 8.99 -14.93
CA PRO A 4 -3.82 8.89 -15.17
C PRO A 4 -3.07 9.52 -14.00
N ASP A 5 -1.95 8.90 -13.62
CA ASP A 5 -1.10 9.37 -12.54
C ASP A 5 -0.70 10.82 -12.82
N ARG A 6 -1.05 11.72 -11.89
CA ARG A 6 -0.82 13.16 -12.03
C ARG A 6 0.67 13.54 -11.96
N HIS A 7 1.53 12.60 -11.60
CA HIS A 7 2.94 12.82 -11.35
C HIS A 7 3.76 11.75 -12.06
N HIS A 8 4.85 12.14 -12.70
CA HIS A 8 5.81 11.22 -13.33
C HIS A 8 6.64 10.44 -12.29
N TYR A 9 6.47 10.76 -11.00
CA TYR A 9 7.07 10.08 -9.86
C TYR A 9 6.09 10.13 -8.69
N PRO A 10 6.09 9.12 -7.79
CA PRO A 10 5.21 9.12 -6.62
C PRO A 10 5.60 10.28 -5.69
N PRO A 11 4.66 11.18 -5.35
CA PRO A 11 4.92 12.29 -4.44
C PRO A 11 5.30 11.76 -3.06
N ARG A 12 5.98 12.60 -2.27
CA ARG A 12 6.41 12.22 -0.92
C ARG A 12 5.23 11.93 0.02
N GLY A 13 4.22 12.80 -0.02
CA GLY A 13 2.99 12.67 0.75
C GLY A 13 1.85 12.25 -0.16
N MET A 14 1.19 11.14 0.17
CA MET A 14 0.10 10.58 -0.62
C MET A 14 -1.21 10.61 0.17
N ARG A 15 -2.33 10.87 -0.53
CA ARG A 15 -3.66 10.67 0.06
C ARG A 15 -3.97 9.18 0.12
N ARG A 16 -4.97 8.81 0.90
CA ARG A 16 -5.38 7.41 1.12
C ARG A 16 -5.44 6.58 -0.16
N ALA A 17 -6.08 7.09 -1.21
CA ALA A 17 -6.23 6.37 -2.48
C ALA A 17 -4.88 6.17 -3.19
N ASP A 18 -4.04 7.20 -3.20
CA ASP A 18 -2.71 7.15 -3.84
C ASP A 18 -1.76 6.24 -3.05
N ALA A 19 -1.80 6.28 -1.71
CA ALA A 19 -1.00 5.41 -0.85
C ALA A 19 -1.38 3.93 -1.02
N ALA A 20 -2.69 3.64 -1.13
CA ALA A 20 -3.17 2.30 -1.43
C ALA A 20 -2.72 1.81 -2.81
N ALA A 21 -2.85 2.67 -3.83
CA ALA A 21 -2.40 2.38 -5.19
C ALA A 21 -0.89 2.16 -5.26
N TYR A 22 -0.11 2.94 -4.50
CA TYR A 22 1.34 2.86 -4.44
C TYR A 22 1.84 1.48 -4.00
N ILE A 23 1.20 0.87 -3.01
CA ILE A 23 1.53 -0.50 -2.56
C ILE A 23 0.72 -1.59 -3.27
N GLY A 24 -0.05 -1.24 -4.31
CA GLY A 24 -0.77 -2.19 -5.16
C GLY A 24 -2.03 -2.81 -4.55
N VAL A 25 -2.71 -2.14 -3.60
CA VAL A 25 -3.93 -2.66 -2.94
C VAL A 25 -5.13 -1.73 -3.09
N GLY A 26 -6.34 -2.28 -2.91
CA GLY A 26 -7.55 -1.48 -2.81
C GLY A 26 -7.59 -0.65 -1.52
N ALA A 27 -8.22 0.51 -1.55
CA ALA A 27 -8.17 1.45 -0.42
C ALA A 27 -8.79 0.89 0.89
N SER A 28 -9.83 0.06 0.80
CA SER A 28 -10.38 -0.62 2.00
C SER A 28 -9.39 -1.61 2.60
N LYS A 29 -8.60 -2.30 1.77
CA LYS A 29 -7.54 -3.19 2.25
C LYS A 29 -6.41 -2.39 2.89
N PHE A 30 -6.05 -1.26 2.29
CA PHE A 30 -5.07 -0.35 2.89
C PHE A 30 -5.47 0.09 4.30
N ASP A 31 -6.73 0.49 4.51
CA ASP A 31 -7.20 0.85 5.86
C ASP A 31 -7.08 -0.30 6.86
N GLN A 32 -7.39 -1.54 6.42
CA GLN A 32 -7.19 -2.72 7.26
C GLN A 32 -5.70 -2.89 7.61
N LEU A 33 -4.78 -2.75 6.65
CA LEU A 33 -3.35 -2.85 6.91
C LEU A 33 -2.88 -1.79 7.91
N VAL A 34 -3.39 -0.55 7.80
CA VAL A 34 -3.09 0.54 8.75
C VAL A 34 -3.65 0.22 10.13
N ALA A 35 -4.90 -0.25 10.21
CA ALA A 35 -5.53 -0.64 11.47
C ALA A 35 -4.83 -1.83 12.15
N ASP A 36 -4.36 -2.80 11.36
CA ASP A 36 -3.61 -3.98 11.82
C ASP A 36 -2.15 -3.65 12.20
N GLY A 37 -1.69 -2.40 12.02
CA GLY A 37 -0.32 -1.98 12.28
C GLY A 37 0.70 -2.49 11.26
N ARG A 38 0.25 -3.04 10.13
CA ARG A 38 1.07 -3.53 9.02
C ARG A 38 1.47 -2.45 8.03
N MET A 39 0.80 -1.30 8.07
CA MET A 39 1.14 -0.09 7.33
C MET A 39 1.19 1.09 8.32
N PRO A 40 1.95 2.15 8.01
CA PRO A 40 2.11 3.28 8.92
C PRO A 40 0.80 4.05 9.12
N GLN A 41 0.64 4.64 10.29
CA GLN A 41 -0.44 5.58 10.58
C GLN A 41 -0.26 6.87 9.77
N PRO A 42 -1.35 7.52 9.32
CA PRO A 42 -1.24 8.76 8.57
C PRO A 42 -0.68 9.91 9.40
N LYS A 43 0.00 10.82 8.72
CA LYS A 43 0.36 12.14 9.25
C LYS A 43 -0.78 13.12 9.00
N ARG A 44 -1.04 13.98 9.99
CA ARG A 44 -1.96 15.12 9.87
C ARG A 44 -1.16 16.41 9.72
N VAL A 45 -1.34 17.09 8.59
CA VAL A 45 -0.80 18.43 8.31
C VAL A 45 -2.00 19.34 8.08
N ASP A 46 -2.36 20.12 9.09
CA ASP A 46 -3.61 20.90 9.13
C ASP A 46 -4.84 20.01 8.82
N ALA A 47 -5.61 20.35 7.79
CA ALA A 47 -6.75 19.57 7.30
C ALA A 47 -6.36 18.36 6.44
N CYS A 48 -5.06 18.11 6.24
CA CYS A 48 -4.57 17.11 5.31
C CYS A 48 -4.12 15.83 6.03
N VAL A 49 -4.79 14.73 5.74
CA VAL A 49 -4.33 13.37 6.07
C VAL A 49 -3.49 12.83 4.90
N ILE A 50 -2.22 12.53 5.16
CA ILE A 50 -1.26 12.02 4.17
C ILE A 50 -0.40 10.88 4.74
N TRP A 51 0.04 10.00 3.87
CA TRP A 51 1.03 8.95 4.17
C TRP A 51 2.35 9.29 3.52
N ASP A 52 3.42 9.05 4.27
CA ASP A 52 4.78 9.28 3.84
C ASP A 52 5.30 8.07 3.04
N ARG A 53 5.89 8.34 1.87
CA ARG A 53 6.39 7.29 0.99
C ARG A 53 7.46 6.38 1.62
N PHE A 54 8.44 6.91 2.37
CA PHE A 54 9.48 6.03 2.94
C PHE A 54 8.95 5.19 4.09
N GLU A 55 7.96 5.70 4.85
CA GLU A 55 7.30 4.88 5.87
C GLU A 55 6.49 3.75 5.23
N LEU A 56 5.85 4.02 4.09
CA LEU A 56 5.19 2.98 3.30
C LEU A 56 6.20 1.96 2.75
N ASP A 57 7.32 2.42 2.18
CA ASP A 57 8.38 1.55 1.67
C ASP A 57 8.91 0.63 2.79
N ALA A 58 9.30 1.20 3.93
CA ALA A 58 9.82 0.45 5.07
C ALA A 58 8.81 -0.58 5.60
N ALA A 59 7.54 -0.16 5.79
CA ALA A 59 6.51 -1.08 6.26
C ALA A 59 6.17 -2.17 5.24
N PHE A 60 6.29 -1.87 3.94
CA PHE A 60 6.07 -2.84 2.88
C PHE A 60 7.19 -3.89 2.82
N ASP A 61 8.45 -3.46 2.96
CA ASP A 61 9.59 -4.36 3.06
C ASP A 61 9.47 -5.30 4.28
N ASP A 62 8.87 -4.81 5.37
CA ASP A 62 8.63 -5.57 6.61
C ASP A 62 7.45 -6.58 6.53
N LEU A 63 6.59 -6.53 5.51
CA LEU A 63 5.45 -7.46 5.36
C LEU A 63 5.86 -8.94 5.24
N GLY A 64 7.16 -9.21 5.08
CA GLY A 64 7.73 -10.54 4.98
C GLY A 64 7.65 -11.11 3.56
N LYS A 65 8.49 -12.11 3.27
CA LYS A 65 8.44 -12.82 2.00
C LYS A 65 7.15 -13.66 1.95
N PRO A 66 6.52 -13.80 0.78
CA PRO A 66 5.38 -14.70 0.63
C PRO A 66 5.75 -16.07 1.18
N VAL A 67 4.85 -16.63 2.00
CA VAL A 67 4.88 -18.05 2.31
C VAL A 67 4.80 -18.75 0.97
N GLU A 68 5.81 -19.55 0.61
CA GLU A 68 5.84 -20.34 -0.62
C GLU A 68 4.44 -20.90 -0.85
N ALA A 69 3.74 -20.36 -1.86
CA ALA A 69 2.47 -20.93 -2.25
C ALA A 69 2.84 -22.35 -2.68
N SER A 70 2.43 -23.35 -1.88
CA SER A 70 2.56 -24.74 -2.29
C SER A 70 1.90 -24.83 -3.66
N SER A 71 2.70 -25.01 -4.71
CA SER A 71 2.20 -25.20 -6.07
C SER A 71 1.46 -26.52 -6.12
N ASP A 72 0.21 -26.52 -5.66
CA ASP A 72 -0.78 -27.56 -5.92
C ASP A 72 -1.58 -27.17 -7.17
N TRP A 73 -0.84 -26.83 -8.23
CA TRP A 73 -1.38 -26.52 -9.56
C TRP A 73 -1.15 -27.67 -10.56
N ASP A 74 -0.56 -28.78 -10.13
CA ASP A 74 -0.29 -29.97 -10.96
C ASP A 74 -1.41 -31.03 -10.94
N ALA A 75 -2.53 -30.80 -10.24
CA ALA A 75 -3.58 -31.81 -10.04
C ALA A 75 -4.69 -31.85 -11.10
N VAL A 76 -4.63 -31.05 -12.16
CA VAL A 76 -5.63 -31.10 -13.26
C VAL A 76 -4.90 -31.14 -14.61
N ARG A 77 -4.66 -32.36 -15.10
CA ARG A 77 -4.29 -32.65 -16.48
C ARG A 77 -5.26 -33.66 -17.06
#